data_AF-A0A7C1R0H6-F1
#
_entry.id   AF-A0A7C1R0H6-F1
#
_cell.length_a   1.000
_cell.length_b   1.000
_cell.length_c   1.000
_cell.angle_alpha   90.00
_cell.angle_beta   90.00
_cell.angle_gamma   90.00
#
_symmetry.space_group_name_H-M   'P 1'
#
loop_
_entity.id
_entity.type
_entity.pdbx_description
1 polymer ?
#
loop_
_entity_poly.entity_id
_entity_poly.type
_entity_poly.pdbx_seq_one_letter_code
_entity_poly.pdbx_strand_id
1 'polypeptide(L)'
;IEHSEKGAGIVTDAIPAGSVQVPANGKPIIMLRDAQTTGGYAKIAVVSTVDLPIVAQSRPGERLRFEEVSVDEARELLIRREKTLAAIRDFLDGKMRAYRIGAGGETLIAFTKVEKE
;
A
#
# COMPACT_ATOMS: atom_id res chain seq x y z
N ILE A 1 13.94 -0.56 18.23
CA ILE A 1 12.78 0.25 18.67
C ILE A 1 13.04 0.58 20.12
N GLU A 2 13.20 1.86 20.44
CA GLU A 2 13.41 2.32 21.81
C GLU A 2 12.05 2.50 22.50
N HIS A 3 11.97 2.15 23.79
CA HIS A 3 10.74 2.26 24.58
C HIS A 3 10.86 3.38 25.62
N SER A 4 9.80 4.18 25.75
CA SER A 4 9.70 5.22 26.79
C SER A 4 9.54 4.60 28.17
N GLU A 5 10.19 5.18 29.18
CA GLU A 5 10.04 4.80 30.60
C GLU A 5 8.60 5.02 31.12
N LYS A 6 7.78 5.84 30.43
CA LYS A 6 6.38 6.11 30.79
C LYS A 6 5.39 5.06 30.26
N GLY A 7 5.87 3.98 29.64
CA GLY A 7 5.06 2.95 28.99
C GLY A 7 4.80 3.23 27.51
N ALA A 8 4.21 2.26 26.81
CA ALA A 8 3.96 2.31 25.36
C ALA A 8 2.59 2.93 24.97
N GLY A 9 1.85 3.42 25.96
CA GLY A 9 0.51 3.97 25.79
C GLY A 9 0.53 5.43 25.35
N ILE A 10 -0.39 5.79 24.46
CA ILE A 10 -0.73 7.16 24.07
C ILE A 10 -2.20 7.43 24.38
N VAL A 11 -2.62 8.70 24.31
CA VAL A 11 -4.05 9.04 24.29
C VAL A 11 -4.70 8.33 23.11
N THR A 12 -5.86 7.72 23.33
CA THR A 12 -6.62 7.02 22.28
C THR A 12 -6.86 7.94 21.10
N ASP A 13 -6.56 7.42 19.90
CA ASP A 13 -6.68 8.17 18.65
C ASP A 13 -7.10 7.22 17.51
N ALA A 14 -7.47 7.79 16.37
CA ALA A 14 -7.91 7.07 15.19
C ALA A 14 -6.81 6.13 14.65
N ILE A 15 -7.24 5.00 14.12
CA ILE A 15 -6.37 4.01 13.48
C ILE A 15 -6.74 3.93 11.99
N PRO A 16 -5.95 4.56 11.11
CA PRO A 16 -6.11 4.32 9.68
C PRO A 16 -5.62 2.91 9.31
N ALA A 17 -6.16 2.35 8.23
CA ALA A 17 -5.59 1.16 7.61
C ALA A 17 -4.12 1.41 7.23
N GLY A 18 -3.26 0.42 7.49
CA GLY A 18 -1.81 0.52 7.34
C GLY A 18 -1.09 1.01 8.58
N SER A 19 -1.78 1.46 9.63
CA SER A 19 -1.11 1.91 10.85
C SER A 19 -0.23 0.82 11.45
N VAL A 20 1.03 1.17 11.76
CA VAL A 20 2.01 0.28 12.39
C VAL A 20 2.10 0.62 13.87
N GLN A 21 1.42 -0.18 14.69
CA GLN A 21 1.38 0.00 16.15
C GLN A 21 2.50 -0.79 16.84
N VAL A 22 3.04 -0.23 17.92
CA VAL A 22 4.05 -0.89 18.74
C VAL A 22 3.56 -0.97 20.20
N PRO A 23 3.07 -2.14 20.64
CA PRO A 23 2.75 -2.38 22.05
C PRO A 23 4.02 -2.45 22.93
N ALA A 24 3.82 -2.59 24.24
CA ALA A 24 4.91 -2.67 25.22
C ALA A 24 5.92 -3.82 25.00
N ASN A 25 5.52 -4.86 24.26
CA ASN A 25 6.41 -5.98 23.91
C ASN A 25 7.36 -5.67 22.73
N GLY A 26 7.28 -4.48 22.14
CA GLY A 26 8.15 -4.03 21.05
C GLY A 26 7.90 -4.67 19.70
N LYS A 27 6.85 -5.49 19.55
CA LYS A 27 6.54 -6.20 18.30
C LYS A 27 5.55 -5.39 17.47
N PRO A 28 5.92 -4.89 16.27
CA PRO A 28 5.02 -4.12 15.44
C PRO A 28 3.80 -4.92 14.97
N ILE A 29 2.65 -4.26 14.90
CA ILE A 29 1.38 -4.80 14.39
C ILE A 29 0.89 -3.85 13.30
N ILE A 30 0.70 -4.36 12.07
CA ILE A 30 0.10 -3.60 10.97
C ILE A 30 -1.41 -3.79 11.01
N MET A 31 -2.16 -2.69 11.11
CA MET A 31 -3.62 -2.70 11.15
C MET A 31 -4.19 -2.70 9.74
N LEU A 32 -4.99 -3.72 9.39
CA LEU A 32 -5.68 -3.82 8.09
C LEU A 32 -7.15 -3.38 8.21
N ARG A 33 -7.95 -3.56 7.16
CA ARG A 33 -9.29 -2.96 7.05
C ARG A 33 -10.30 -3.40 8.12
N ASP A 34 -10.12 -4.56 8.73
CA ASP A 34 -11.04 -5.08 9.74
C ASP A 34 -10.54 -4.81 11.17
N ALA A 35 -9.51 -3.98 11.33
CA ALA A 35 -9.01 -3.59 12.63
C ALA A 35 -9.97 -2.66 13.37
N GLN A 36 -9.76 -2.55 14.69
CA GLN A 36 -10.40 -1.54 15.53
C GLN A 36 -10.18 -0.11 15.00
N THR A 37 -11.19 0.75 15.14
CA THR A 37 -11.17 2.13 14.61
C THR A 37 -10.37 3.10 15.47
N THR A 38 -10.16 2.78 16.75
CA THR A 38 -9.41 3.59 17.72
C THR A 38 -8.51 2.72 18.58
N GLY A 39 -7.43 3.30 19.13
CA GLY A 39 -6.57 2.59 20.06
C GLY A 39 -5.49 3.48 20.68
N GLY A 40 -4.89 2.96 21.75
CA GLY A 40 -3.94 3.71 22.59
C GLY A 40 -2.48 3.26 22.47
N TYR A 41 -2.11 2.48 21.45
CA TYR A 41 -0.71 2.13 21.23
C TYR A 41 -0.02 3.17 20.33
N ALA A 42 1.26 3.43 20.60
CA ALA A 42 2.08 4.28 19.75
C ALA A 42 2.10 3.76 18.31
N LYS A 43 1.93 4.69 17.36
CA LYS A 43 1.94 4.43 15.91
C LYS A 43 3.22 5.02 15.35
N ILE A 44 4.11 4.18 14.82
CA ILE A 44 5.44 4.62 14.35
C ILE A 44 5.48 4.94 12.85
N ALA A 45 4.52 4.41 12.09
CA ALA A 45 4.41 4.59 10.65
C ALA A 45 2.99 4.25 10.17
N VAL A 46 2.71 4.54 8.91
CA VAL A 46 1.53 4.08 8.18
C VAL A 46 2.00 3.50 6.85
N VAL A 47 1.66 2.23 6.59
CA VAL A 47 1.89 1.60 5.28
C VAL A 47 1.04 2.31 4.23
N SER A 48 1.66 2.65 3.11
CA SER A 48 0.99 3.33 2.00
C SER A 48 -0.21 2.51 1.49
N THR A 49 -1.27 3.18 1.04
CA THR A 49 -2.46 2.49 0.51
C THR A 49 -2.13 1.60 -0.69
N VAL A 50 -1.16 2.01 -1.52
CA VAL A 50 -0.74 1.27 -2.72
C VAL A 50 -0.08 -0.08 -2.36
N ASP A 51 0.50 -0.20 -1.16
CA ASP A 51 1.23 -1.39 -0.69
C ASP A 51 0.42 -2.27 0.27
N LEU A 52 -0.73 -1.81 0.78
CA LEU A 52 -1.61 -2.64 1.62
C LEU A 52 -1.94 -4.02 1.01
N PRO A 53 -2.15 -4.17 -0.31
CA PRO A 53 -2.38 -5.49 -0.90
C PRO A 53 -1.18 -6.44 -0.76
N ILE A 54 0.05 -5.92 -0.70
CA ILE A 54 1.27 -6.73 -0.50
C ILE A 54 1.27 -7.28 0.92
N VAL A 55 0.99 -6.42 1.91
CA VAL A 55 0.88 -6.83 3.32
C VAL A 55 -0.24 -7.85 3.51
N ALA A 56 -1.40 -7.62 2.90
CA ALA A 56 -2.56 -8.52 3.03
C ALA A 56 -2.33 -9.91 2.41
N GLN A 57 -1.44 -10.03 1.43
CA GLN A 57 -1.07 -11.29 0.79
C GLN A 57 0.10 -12.00 1.51
N SER A 58 0.69 -11.38 2.53
CA SER A 58 1.85 -11.94 3.23
C SER A 58 1.45 -13.13 4.12
N ARG A 59 2.27 -14.17 4.14
CA ARG A 59 2.04 -15.39 4.91
C ARG A 59 2.75 -15.35 6.28
N PRO A 60 2.26 -16.09 7.29
CA PRO A 60 2.99 -16.25 8.55
C PRO A 60 4.43 -16.73 8.31
N GLY A 61 5.40 -16.00 8.86
CA GLY A 61 6.82 -16.30 8.70
C GLY A 61 7.52 -15.60 7.52
N GLU A 62 6.77 -14.95 6.62
CA GLU A 62 7.38 -14.10 5.60
C GLU A 62 8.01 -12.85 6.21
N ARG A 63 9.09 -12.37 5.58
CA ARG A 63 9.81 -11.17 6.01
C ARG A 63 9.34 -9.99 5.20
N LEU A 64 8.95 -8.93 5.90
CA LEU A 64 8.67 -7.63 5.32
C LEU A 64 9.82 -6.66 5.63
N ARG A 65 10.18 -5.86 4.64
CA ARG A 65 11.12 -4.74 4.79
C ARG A 65 10.37 -3.47 4.48
N PHE A 66 10.46 -2.50 5.38
CA PHE A 66 9.90 -1.17 5.15
C PHE A 66 10.92 -0.27 4.47
N GLU A 67 10.40 0.57 3.58
CA GLU A 67 11.11 1.68 2.96
C GLU A 67 10.36 2.96 3.33
N GLU A 68 11.11 3.99 3.73
CA GLU A 68 10.52 5.30 4.00
C GLU A 68 10.20 5.98 2.66
N VAL A 69 9.01 6.55 2.57
CA VAL A 69 8.55 7.29 1.39
C VAL A 69 7.88 8.58 1.84
N SER A 70 7.99 9.61 1.01
CA SER A 70 7.24 10.84 1.19
C SER A 70 5.75 10.63 0.88
N VAL A 71 4.92 11.54 1.39
CA VAL A 71 3.48 11.54 1.08
C VAL A 71 3.22 11.73 -0.42
N ASP A 72 4.04 12.54 -1.09
CA ASP A 72 3.92 12.81 -2.52
C ASP A 72 4.28 11.58 -3.37
N GLU A 73 5.35 10.87 -3.02
CA GLU A 73 5.72 9.61 -3.67
C GLU A 73 4.63 8.55 -3.48
N ALA A 74 4.12 8.37 -2.27
CA ALA A 74 3.04 7.44 -1.98
C ALA A 74 1.77 7.77 -2.79
N ARG A 75 1.46 9.06 -2.95
CA ARG A 75 0.33 9.52 -3.76
C ARG A 75 0.53 9.25 -5.25
N GLU A 76 1.70 9.54 -5.79
CA GLU A 76 2.00 9.31 -7.20
C GLU A 76 1.93 7.81 -7.54
N LEU A 77 2.47 6.95 -6.66
CA LEU A 77 2.37 5.50 -6.79
C LEU A 77 0.91 5.02 -6.77
N LEU A 78 0.09 5.58 -5.88
CA LEU A 78 -1.34 5.26 -5.83
C LEU A 78 -2.06 5.67 -7.12
N ILE A 79 -1.83 6.89 -7.62
CA ILE A 79 -2.41 7.38 -8.89
C ILE A 79 -1.99 6.48 -10.06
N ARG A 80 -0.72 6.09 -10.13
CA ARG A 80 -0.21 5.17 -11.16
C ARG A 80 -0.89 3.81 -11.11
N ARG A 81 -1.07 3.24 -9.90
CA ARG A 81 -1.78 1.98 -9.71
C ARG A 81 -3.23 2.06 -10.17
N GLU A 82 -3.95 3.10 -9.75
CA GLU A 82 -5.36 3.29 -10.14
C GLU A 82 -5.53 3.47 -11.65
N LYS A 83 -4.65 4.25 -12.30
CA LYS A 83 -4.63 4.39 -13.77
C LYS A 83 -4.39 3.04 -14.46
N THR A 84 -3.47 2.23 -13.94
CA THR A 84 -3.17 0.90 -14.48
C THR A 84 -4.37 -0.04 -14.35
N LEU A 85 -5.01 -0.07 -13.18
CA LEU A 85 -6.21 -0.88 -12.95
C LEU A 85 -7.39 -0.44 -13.82
N ALA A 86 -7.55 0.88 -14.02
CA ALA A 86 -8.55 1.41 -14.94
C ALA A 86 -8.29 0.98 -16.40
N ALA A 87 -7.03 1.06 -16.87
CA ALA A 87 -6.66 0.62 -18.20
C ALA A 87 -6.87 -0.89 -18.41
N ILE A 88 -6.54 -1.72 -17.40
CA ILE A 88 -6.82 -3.16 -17.43
C ILE A 88 -8.33 -3.41 -17.53
N ARG A 89 -9.14 -2.70 -16.74
CA ARG A 89 -10.60 -2.81 -16.80
C ARG A 89 -11.14 -2.45 -18.18
N ASP A 90 -10.72 -1.32 -18.75
CA ASP A 90 -11.16 -0.88 -20.07
C ASP A 90 -10.70 -1.82 -21.19
N PHE A 91 -9.53 -2.46 -21.04
CA PHE A 91 -9.09 -3.53 -21.94
C PHE A 91 -9.99 -4.77 -21.85
N LEU A 92 -10.33 -5.22 -20.63
CA LEU A 92 -11.23 -6.36 -20.43
C LEU A 92 -12.65 -6.06 -20.94
N ASP A 93 -13.09 -4.80 -20.88
CA ASP A 93 -14.35 -4.32 -21.45
C ASP A 93 -14.31 -4.13 -22.98
N GLY A 94 -13.17 -4.36 -23.63
CA GLY A 94 -12.98 -4.17 -25.09
C GLY A 94 -12.87 -2.71 -25.55
N LYS A 95 -12.76 -1.75 -24.64
CA LYS A 95 -12.60 -0.30 -24.95
C LYS A 95 -11.15 0.07 -25.27
N MET A 96 -10.20 -0.76 -24.85
CA MET A 96 -8.77 -0.57 -25.11
C MET A 96 -8.15 -1.82 -25.75
N ARG A 97 -7.06 -1.63 -26.48
CA ARG A 97 -6.15 -2.69 -26.92
C ARG A 97 -4.87 -2.64 -26.10
N ALA A 98 -4.32 -3.80 -25.76
CA ALA A 98 -3.04 -3.93 -25.07
C ALA A 98 -1.97 -4.41 -26.04
N TYR A 99 -0.80 -3.77 -26.01
CA TYR A 99 0.35 -4.12 -26.84
C TYR A 99 1.55 -4.39 -25.94
N ARG A 100 2.26 -5.47 -26.24
CA ARG A 100 3.59 -5.73 -25.67
C ARG A 100 4.60 -4.95 -26.50
N ILE A 101 5.30 -4.02 -25.87
CA ILE A 101 6.31 -3.17 -26.52
C ILE A 101 7.67 -3.48 -25.89
N GLY A 102 8.67 -3.76 -26.72
CA GLY A 102 10.07 -3.86 -26.30
C GLY A 102 10.80 -2.55 -26.57
N ALA A 103 11.45 -1.96 -25.57
CA ALA A 103 12.26 -0.75 -25.70
C ALA A 103 13.46 -0.81 -24.75
N GLY A 104 14.67 -0.57 -25.27
CA GLY A 104 15.89 -0.49 -24.44
C GLY A 104 16.26 -1.78 -23.69
N GLY A 105 15.81 -2.95 -24.15
CA GLY A 105 15.99 -4.23 -23.44
C GLY A 105 14.92 -4.53 -22.39
N GLU A 106 14.01 -3.59 -22.16
CA GLU A 106 12.85 -3.77 -21.28
C GLU A 106 11.59 -4.07 -22.08
N THR A 107 10.64 -4.77 -21.47
CA THR A 107 9.32 -5.05 -22.05
C THR A 107 8.24 -4.42 -21.21
N LEU A 108 7.38 -3.62 -21.84
CA LEU A 108 6.25 -2.94 -21.21
C LEU A 108 4.93 -3.26 -21.91
N ILE A 109 3.83 -3.11 -21.18
CA ILE A 109 2.47 -3.23 -21.72
C ILE A 109 1.91 -1.81 -21.90
N ALA A 110 1.56 -1.46 -23.13
CA ALA A 110 0.89 -0.21 -23.45
C ALA A 110 -0.57 -0.45 -23.78
N PHE A 111 -1.45 0.42 -23.29
CA PHE A 111 -2.87 0.40 -23.58
C PHE A 111 -3.23 1.58 -24.49
N THR A 112 -3.96 1.33 -25.58
CA THR A 112 -4.48 2.39 -26.46
C THR A 112 -6.00 2.28 -26.53
N LYS A 113 -6.68 3.42 -26.69
CA LYS A 113 -8.13 3.42 -26.96
C LYS A 113 -8.40 2.75 -28.30
N VAL A 114 -9.53 2.04 -28.38
CA VAL A 114 -10.10 1.62 -29.66
C VAL A 114 -10.85 2.81 -30.24
N GLU A 115 -10.35 3.37 -31.34
CA GLU A 115 -11.12 4.34 -32.12
C GLU A 115 -12.29 3.61 -32.79
N LYS A 116 -13.50 4.15 -32.66
CA LYS A 116 -14.66 3.71 -33.45
C LYS A 116 -14.63 4.48 -34.77
N GLU A 117 -14.62 3.76 -35.88
CA GLU A 117 -14.97 4.30 -37.21
C GLU A 117 -16.41 4.82 -37.22
#